data_AF-A0A645ECM8-F1
#
_entry.id   AF-A0A645ECM8-F1
#
_cell.length_a   1.000
_cell.length_b   1.000
_cell.length_c   1.000
_cell.angle_alpha   90.00
_cell.angle_beta   90.00
_cell.angle_gamma   90.00
#
_symmetry.space_group_name_H-M   'P 1'
#
loop_
_entity.id
_entity.type
_entity.pdbx_description
1 polymer ?
#
loop_
_entity_poly.entity_id
_entity_poly.type
_entity_poly.pdbx_seq_one_letter_code
_entity_poly.pdbx_strand_id
1 'polypeptide(L)'
;MTDGNQNIIIGTHFGYSVSFDEKDVRDMGRTATGVRGVKLRENDYVVGMDVLKHESEVLIITENGYGKRTAADEYAIKGRGGKGVKTANITEKNGKLVGLTTVSGEEDIMIITDKGVMIRFHADAISQTGRATLGVRLIKLDGEAIVSTMAKVEREEDEEVVVAPLNEEIDSEGENDALEAFDATEQANTLDTTETYEMADKLSDFADELLDEEDSEE
;
A
#
# COMPACT_ATOMS: atom_id res chain seq x y z
N MET A 1 15.02 11.23 -9.88
CA MET A 1 15.26 12.44 -10.71
C MET A 1 14.91 12.10 -12.14
N THR A 2 14.30 13.05 -12.86
CA THR A 2 13.93 12.90 -14.28
C THR A 2 15.05 13.44 -15.19
N ASP A 3 15.00 13.09 -16.48
CA ASP A 3 16.03 13.44 -17.47
C ASP A 3 15.50 14.24 -18.68
N GLY A 4 14.23 14.67 -18.64
CA GLY A 4 13.59 15.43 -19.72
C GLY A 4 13.02 14.57 -20.86
N ASN A 5 13.10 13.23 -20.77
CA ASN A 5 12.53 12.30 -21.76
C ASN A 5 11.58 11.28 -21.12
N GLN A 6 11.07 11.58 -19.93
CA GLN A 6 10.24 10.65 -19.18
C GLN A 6 8.75 10.97 -19.32
N ASN A 7 7.91 9.95 -19.17
CA ASN A 7 6.48 10.17 -19.01
C ASN A 7 6.17 10.36 -17.53
N ILE A 8 5.22 11.23 -17.24
CA ILE A 8 4.73 11.49 -15.89
C ILE A 8 3.30 10.99 -15.79
N ILE A 9 2.97 10.31 -14.69
CA ILE A 9 1.59 9.99 -14.32
C ILE A 9 1.20 10.76 -13.06
N ILE A 10 -0.01 11.30 -13.05
CA ILE A 10 -0.61 11.98 -11.89
C ILE A 10 -1.94 11.30 -11.57
N GLY A 11 -2.14 10.90 -10.32
CA GLY A 11 -3.40 10.35 -9.80
C GLY A 11 -4.21 11.37 -9.01
N THR A 12 -5.54 11.30 -9.10
CA THR A 12 -6.47 12.13 -8.31
C THR A 12 -7.32 11.29 -7.37
N HIS A 13 -7.75 11.91 -6.28
CA HIS A 13 -8.55 11.31 -5.22
C HIS A 13 -9.79 10.58 -5.73
N PHE A 14 -10.45 11.10 -6.76
CA PHE A 14 -11.64 10.47 -7.35
C PHE A 14 -11.36 9.34 -8.36
N GLY A 15 -10.15 8.79 -8.42
CA GLY A 15 -9.88 7.61 -9.25
C GLY A 15 -9.56 7.95 -10.70
N TYR A 16 -9.07 9.15 -10.98
CA TYR A 16 -8.62 9.55 -12.32
C TYR A 16 -7.11 9.68 -12.39
N SER A 17 -6.56 9.48 -13.58
CA SER A 17 -5.13 9.68 -13.85
C SER A 17 -4.90 10.44 -15.16
N VAL A 18 -3.85 11.23 -15.21
CA VAL A 18 -3.33 11.87 -16.43
C VAL A 18 -1.90 11.40 -16.64
N SER A 19 -1.60 10.93 -17.84
CA SER A 19 -0.24 10.62 -18.28
C SER A 19 0.16 11.53 -19.45
N PHE A 20 1.34 12.15 -19.35
CA PHE A 20 1.87 13.09 -20.35
C PHE A 20 3.40 13.00 -20.42
N ASP A 21 3.96 13.44 -21.54
CA ASP A 21 5.42 13.51 -21.75
C ASP A 21 5.97 14.72 -20.98
N GLU A 22 7.06 14.55 -20.24
CA GLU A 22 7.72 15.62 -19.48
C GLU A 22 8.05 16.84 -20.34
N LYS A 23 8.30 16.68 -21.65
CA LYS A 23 8.56 17.78 -22.59
C LYS A 23 7.39 18.76 -22.75
N ASP A 24 6.16 18.36 -22.38
CA ASP A 24 5.00 19.25 -22.32
C ASP A 24 5.12 20.29 -21.17
N VAL A 25 6.09 20.10 -20.30
CA VAL A 25 6.48 21.00 -19.22
C VAL A 25 7.79 21.67 -19.62
N ARG A 26 7.73 23.00 -19.80
CA ARG A 26 8.93 23.80 -20.04
C ARG A 26 9.79 23.84 -18.79
N ASP A 27 11.11 23.88 -18.98
CA ASP A 27 12.05 24.16 -17.90
C ASP A 27 11.75 25.52 -17.27
N MET A 28 11.70 25.55 -15.94
CA MET A 28 11.42 26.75 -15.17
C MET A 28 12.35 26.82 -13.96
N GLY A 29 12.73 28.04 -13.58
CA GLY A 29 13.50 28.28 -12.37
C GLY A 29 12.67 28.01 -11.09
N ARG A 30 13.37 27.87 -9.97
CA ARG A 30 12.79 27.52 -8.65
C ARG A 30 11.70 28.49 -8.15
N THR A 31 11.69 29.73 -8.66
CA THR A 31 10.73 30.77 -8.27
C THR A 31 9.45 30.77 -9.10
N ALA A 32 9.34 29.91 -10.11
CA ALA A 32 8.17 29.84 -10.96
C ALA A 32 6.98 29.18 -10.24
N THR A 33 5.76 29.62 -10.58
CA THR A 33 4.51 29.02 -10.09
C THR A 33 4.24 27.62 -10.64
N GLY A 34 4.98 27.21 -11.68
CA GLY A 34 4.77 25.95 -12.38
C GLY A 34 3.70 26.02 -13.47
N VAL A 35 3.33 24.87 -14.01
CA VAL A 35 2.28 24.72 -15.02
C VAL A 35 1.27 23.66 -14.56
N ARG A 36 0.03 23.78 -15.02
CA ARG A 36 -1.04 22.84 -14.65
C ARG A 36 -0.74 21.44 -15.22
N GLY A 37 -0.53 20.45 -14.35
CA GLY A 37 -0.38 19.03 -14.70
C GLY A 37 -1.70 18.32 -15.02
N VAL A 38 -2.73 18.54 -14.20
CA VAL A 38 -4.08 17.94 -14.32
C VAL A 38 -5.17 18.99 -14.08
N LYS A 39 -6.31 18.86 -14.75
CA LYS A 39 -7.51 19.65 -14.46
C LYS A 39 -8.39 18.88 -13.48
N LEU A 40 -8.41 19.33 -12.23
CA LEU A 40 -9.19 18.75 -11.15
C LEU A 40 -10.70 18.97 -11.37
N ARG A 41 -11.48 18.01 -10.87
CA ARG A 41 -12.93 18.17 -10.68
C ARG A 41 -13.17 18.94 -9.38
N GLU A 42 -14.42 19.35 -9.17
CA GLU A 42 -14.81 19.95 -7.90
C GLU A 42 -14.57 18.96 -6.74
N ASN A 43 -13.95 19.43 -5.65
CA ASN A 43 -13.56 18.62 -4.49
C ASN A 43 -12.58 17.47 -4.78
N ASP A 44 -11.90 17.49 -5.93
CA ASP A 44 -10.86 16.53 -6.28
C ASP A 44 -9.48 17.15 -6.05
N TYR A 45 -8.51 16.32 -5.69
CA TYR A 45 -7.13 16.74 -5.47
C TYR A 45 -6.15 15.67 -5.92
N VAL A 46 -4.88 16.04 -6.08
CA VAL A 46 -3.81 15.12 -6.48
C VAL A 46 -3.39 14.30 -5.26
N VAL A 47 -3.34 12.98 -5.41
CA VAL A 47 -2.95 12.03 -4.36
C VAL A 47 -1.56 11.45 -4.58
N GLY A 48 -1.05 11.52 -5.80
CA GLY A 48 0.25 10.96 -6.14
C GLY A 48 0.67 11.34 -7.54
N MET A 49 1.98 11.34 -7.75
CA MET A 49 2.62 11.55 -9.03
C MET A 49 3.92 10.77 -9.06
N ASP A 50 4.22 10.15 -10.19
CA ASP A 50 5.45 9.41 -10.38
C ASP A 50 5.87 9.38 -11.86
N VAL A 51 7.08 8.91 -12.11
CA VAL A 51 7.60 8.65 -13.45
C VAL A 51 7.00 7.34 -13.96
N LEU A 52 6.36 7.41 -15.12
CA LEU A 52 5.78 6.26 -15.81
C LEU A 52 6.78 5.69 -16.82
N LYS A 53 7.56 4.70 -16.39
CA LYS A 53 8.45 3.95 -17.28
C LYS A 53 7.65 2.85 -18.00
N HIS A 54 8.06 2.49 -19.21
CA HIS A 54 7.38 1.46 -20.01
C HIS A 54 7.29 0.10 -19.29
N GLU A 55 8.37 -0.30 -18.60
CA GLU A 55 8.43 -1.57 -17.86
C GLU A 55 7.86 -1.49 -16.44
N SER A 56 7.40 -0.30 -16.00
CA SER A 56 6.83 -0.14 -14.67
C SER A 56 5.33 -0.45 -14.65
N GLU A 57 4.81 -0.61 -13.45
CA GLU A 57 3.39 -0.72 -13.18
C GLU A 57 2.93 0.42 -12.29
N VAL A 58 1.70 0.86 -12.48
CA VAL A 58 1.07 1.85 -11.62
C VAL A 58 0.39 1.11 -10.48
N LEU A 59 0.85 1.39 -9.26
CA LEU A 59 0.25 0.89 -8.04
C LEU A 59 -0.63 1.96 -7.43
N ILE A 60 -1.84 1.56 -7.04
CA ILE A 60 -2.80 2.43 -6.37
C ILE A 60 -3.33 1.78 -5.11
N ILE A 61 -3.63 2.61 -4.11
CA ILE A 61 -4.27 2.19 -2.85
C ILE A 61 -5.44 3.14 -2.55
N THR A 62 -6.53 2.57 -2.03
CA THR A 62 -7.74 3.28 -1.62
C THR A 62 -7.89 3.32 -0.10
N GLU A 63 -8.77 4.20 0.39
CA GLU A 63 -9.03 4.44 1.82
C GLU A 63 -9.43 3.18 2.57
N ASN A 64 -10.23 2.30 1.96
CA ASN A 64 -10.70 1.07 2.61
C ASN A 64 -9.76 -0.13 2.40
N GLY A 65 -8.48 0.14 2.09
CA GLY A 65 -7.46 -0.91 1.99
C GLY A 65 -7.53 -1.77 0.74
N TYR A 66 -8.11 -1.27 -0.36
CA TYR A 66 -8.03 -1.94 -1.66
C TYR A 66 -6.84 -1.42 -2.44
N GLY A 67 -6.21 -2.29 -3.21
CA GLY A 67 -5.13 -1.90 -4.09
C GLY A 67 -5.02 -2.81 -5.29
N LYS A 68 -4.22 -2.35 -6.25
CA LYS A 68 -3.88 -3.10 -7.45
C LYS A 68 -2.65 -2.51 -8.11
N ARG A 69 -2.03 -3.32 -8.95
CA ARG A 69 -1.09 -2.89 -9.97
C ARG A 69 -1.75 -2.88 -11.34
N THR A 70 -1.33 -1.99 -12.21
CA THR A 70 -1.78 -1.94 -13.60
C THR A 70 -0.59 -1.59 -14.49
N ALA A 71 -0.36 -2.34 -15.55
CA ALA A 71 0.76 -2.12 -16.46
C ALA A 71 0.79 -0.69 -17.01
N ALA A 72 1.98 -0.08 -17.13
CA ALA A 72 2.13 1.28 -17.64
C ALA A 72 1.53 1.46 -19.04
N ASP A 73 1.56 0.42 -19.88
CA ASP A 73 1.02 0.46 -21.25
C ASP A 73 -0.49 0.67 -21.32
N GLU A 74 -1.23 0.40 -20.25
CA GLU A 74 -2.66 0.74 -20.20
C GLU A 74 -2.89 2.25 -20.06
N TYR A 75 -1.88 3.02 -19.66
CA TYR A 75 -1.95 4.46 -19.47
C TYR A 75 -1.45 5.22 -20.69
N ALA A 76 -2.34 5.37 -21.67
CA ALA A 76 -2.04 6.13 -22.88
C ALA A 76 -1.52 7.55 -22.57
N ILE A 77 -0.33 7.85 -23.09
CA ILE A 77 0.26 9.19 -23.05
C ILE A 77 -0.60 10.11 -23.92
N LYS A 78 -1.14 11.17 -23.31
CA LYS A 78 -1.97 12.14 -24.01
C LYS A 78 -1.31 13.49 -23.98
N GLY A 79 -1.73 14.33 -23.05
CA GLY A 79 -1.23 15.66 -22.89
C GLY A 79 -1.59 16.18 -21.52
N ARG A 80 -0.75 17.10 -21.05
CA ARG A 80 -0.89 17.79 -19.78
C ARG A 80 -2.22 18.57 -19.68
N GLY A 81 -2.74 18.68 -18.46
CA GLY A 81 -3.86 19.58 -18.13
C GLY A 81 -5.25 19.06 -18.49
N GLY A 82 -5.37 17.81 -18.92
CA GLY A 82 -6.65 17.12 -19.10
C GLY A 82 -7.32 16.75 -17.77
N LYS A 83 -8.59 16.30 -17.84
CA LYS A 83 -9.35 15.78 -16.68
C LYS A 83 -8.96 14.34 -16.29
N GLY A 84 -8.06 13.74 -17.05
CA GLY A 84 -7.65 12.35 -16.88
C GLY A 84 -8.71 11.32 -17.25
N VAL A 85 -8.30 10.07 -17.16
CA VAL A 85 -9.07 8.85 -17.45
C VAL A 85 -9.15 8.00 -16.18
N LYS A 86 -10.17 7.16 -16.06
CA LYS A 86 -10.33 6.31 -14.85
C LYS A 86 -9.11 5.40 -14.67
N THR A 87 -8.56 5.37 -13.45
CA THR A 87 -7.51 4.45 -12.99
C THR A 87 -7.99 3.49 -11.90
N ALA A 88 -9.15 3.78 -11.31
CA ALA A 88 -9.86 2.89 -10.41
C ALA A 88 -11.36 3.06 -10.65
N ASN A 89 -12.12 2.00 -10.42
CA ASN A 89 -13.55 2.16 -10.20
C ASN A 89 -13.75 2.53 -8.72
N ILE A 90 -14.18 3.74 -8.42
CA ILE A 90 -14.38 4.19 -7.04
C ILE A 90 -15.82 3.93 -6.62
N THR A 91 -15.97 3.24 -5.50
CA THR A 91 -17.24 2.84 -4.89
C THR A 91 -17.18 3.07 -3.39
N GLU A 92 -18.32 3.00 -2.70
CA GLU A 92 -18.36 3.06 -1.23
C GLU A 92 -17.57 1.90 -0.59
N LYS A 93 -17.48 0.75 -1.28
CA LYS A 93 -16.80 -0.45 -0.78
C LYS A 93 -15.28 -0.26 -0.67
N ASN A 94 -14.64 0.33 -1.68
CA ASN A 94 -13.19 0.54 -1.68
C ASN A 94 -12.77 1.92 -1.18
N GLY A 95 -13.66 2.90 -1.19
CA GLY A 95 -13.32 4.28 -0.82
C GLY A 95 -12.55 4.97 -1.94
N LYS A 96 -12.17 6.22 -1.69
CA LYS A 96 -11.44 7.05 -2.66
C LYS A 96 -9.97 6.64 -2.73
N LEU A 97 -9.24 7.15 -3.72
CA LEU A 97 -7.80 6.93 -3.79
C LEU A 97 -7.07 7.73 -2.72
N VAL A 98 -6.09 7.08 -2.11
CA VAL A 98 -5.17 7.69 -1.13
C VAL A 98 -3.79 7.91 -1.73
N GLY A 99 -3.37 7.03 -2.64
CA GLY A 99 -2.06 7.13 -3.25
C GLY A 99 -1.95 6.47 -4.61
N LEU A 100 -0.98 6.96 -5.38
CA LEU A 100 -0.56 6.45 -6.67
C LEU A 100 0.96 6.59 -6.78
N THR A 101 1.64 5.50 -7.12
CA THR A 101 3.08 5.46 -7.43
C THR A 101 3.32 4.48 -8.57
N THR A 102 4.52 4.49 -9.15
CA THR A 102 4.95 3.41 -10.05
C THR A 102 5.87 2.45 -9.31
N VAL A 103 5.80 1.17 -9.64
CA VAL A 103 6.63 0.10 -9.06
C VAL A 103 7.24 -0.72 -10.19
N SER A 104 8.41 -1.29 -9.93
CA SER A 104 9.01 -2.33 -10.76
C SER A 104 8.67 -3.74 -10.26
N GLY A 105 8.23 -3.86 -9.01
CA GLY A 105 7.93 -5.14 -8.33
C GLY A 105 9.05 -5.56 -7.37
N GLU A 106 10.19 -4.90 -7.43
CA GLU A 106 11.33 -5.11 -6.54
C GLU A 106 11.28 -4.22 -5.29
N GLU A 107 10.23 -3.42 -5.14
CA GLU A 107 10.01 -2.54 -3.99
C GLU A 107 8.94 -3.08 -3.06
N ASP A 108 8.94 -2.58 -1.82
CA ASP A 108 7.83 -2.78 -0.91
C ASP A 108 6.95 -1.54 -0.85
N ILE A 109 5.68 -1.78 -0.55
CA ILE A 109 4.69 -0.75 -0.27
C ILE A 109 4.33 -0.80 1.21
N MET A 110 4.61 0.30 1.87
CA MET A 110 4.22 0.55 3.25
C MET A 110 2.92 1.36 3.25
N ILE A 111 1.95 0.92 4.05
CA ILE A 111 0.64 1.55 4.24
C ILE A 111 0.52 1.96 5.70
N ILE A 112 0.01 3.15 5.95
CA ILE A 112 -0.24 3.65 7.31
C ILE A 112 -1.70 4.05 7.43
N THR A 113 -2.39 3.54 8.44
CA THR A 113 -3.78 3.87 8.75
C THR A 113 -3.88 5.11 9.65
N ASP A 114 -5.08 5.70 9.74
CA ASP A 114 -5.37 6.80 10.66
C ASP A 114 -5.26 6.39 12.14
N LYS A 115 -5.28 5.08 12.42
CA LYS A 115 -5.07 4.49 13.76
C LYS A 115 -3.61 4.17 14.05
N GLY A 116 -2.68 4.55 13.17
CA GLY A 116 -1.25 4.32 13.38
C GLY A 116 -0.77 2.89 13.10
N VAL A 117 -1.62 2.04 12.51
CA VAL A 117 -1.22 0.70 12.09
C VAL A 117 -0.41 0.82 10.80
N MET A 118 0.79 0.25 10.81
CA MET A 118 1.69 0.21 9.66
C MET A 118 1.76 -1.21 9.11
N ILE A 119 1.60 -1.34 7.79
CA ILE A 119 1.54 -2.64 7.12
C ILE A 119 2.40 -2.58 5.87
N ARG A 120 3.23 -3.59 5.65
CA ARG A 120 4.17 -3.68 4.54
C ARG A 120 3.78 -4.83 3.62
N PHE A 121 3.90 -4.61 2.31
CA PHE A 121 3.65 -5.60 1.26
C PHE A 121 4.77 -5.56 0.25
N HIS A 122 5.22 -6.71 -0.22
CA HIS A 122 5.95 -6.75 -1.47
C HIS A 122 5.03 -6.26 -2.60
N ALA A 123 5.54 -5.37 -3.45
CA ALA A 123 4.75 -4.84 -4.56
C ALA A 123 4.29 -5.97 -5.50
N ASP A 124 5.12 -6.99 -5.71
CA ASP A 124 4.83 -8.16 -6.54
C ASP A 124 3.69 -9.05 -6.01
N ALA A 125 3.40 -9.04 -4.70
CA ALA A 125 2.30 -9.76 -4.10
C ALA A 125 0.93 -9.11 -4.41
N ILE A 126 0.90 -7.82 -4.74
CA ILE A 126 -0.34 -7.09 -5.05
C ILE A 126 -0.83 -7.48 -6.44
N SER A 127 -2.12 -7.83 -6.57
CA SER A 127 -2.66 -8.31 -7.84
C SER A 127 -2.62 -7.26 -8.95
N GLN A 128 -2.19 -7.71 -10.13
CA GLN A 128 -2.21 -6.90 -11.35
C GLN A 128 -3.57 -7.02 -12.04
N THR A 129 -4.27 -5.91 -12.24
CA THR A 129 -5.56 -5.86 -12.94
C THR A 129 -5.68 -4.59 -13.78
N GLY A 130 -6.63 -4.56 -14.73
CA GLY A 130 -6.79 -3.41 -15.63
C GLY A 130 -7.22 -2.12 -14.95
N ARG A 131 -7.13 -1.00 -15.68
CA ARG A 131 -7.37 0.35 -15.12
C ARG A 131 -8.74 0.58 -14.52
N ALA A 132 -9.83 0.09 -15.12
CA ALA A 132 -11.19 0.39 -14.65
C ALA A 132 -11.76 -0.63 -13.64
N THR A 133 -10.90 -1.37 -12.94
CA THR A 133 -11.28 -2.35 -11.90
C THR A 133 -11.26 -1.75 -10.48
N LEU A 134 -11.86 -2.46 -9.53
CA LEU A 134 -11.81 -2.15 -8.09
C LEU A 134 -10.43 -2.43 -7.47
N GLY A 135 -9.75 -3.48 -7.94
CA GLY A 135 -8.59 -4.07 -7.26
C GLY A 135 -8.99 -5.16 -6.25
N VAL A 136 -8.01 -5.60 -5.47
CA VAL A 136 -8.17 -6.61 -4.40
C VAL A 136 -8.04 -5.94 -3.03
N ARG A 137 -8.61 -6.58 -2.00
CA ARG A 137 -8.45 -6.09 -0.62
C ARG A 137 -7.06 -6.51 -0.14
N LEU A 138 -6.22 -5.53 0.21
CA LEU A 138 -4.88 -5.74 0.75
C LEU A 138 -4.93 -5.94 2.27
N ILE A 139 -5.76 -5.13 2.93
CA ILE A 139 -5.92 -5.14 4.39
C ILE A 139 -7.39 -5.17 4.75
N LYS A 140 -7.71 -5.89 5.82
CA LYS A 140 -8.99 -5.75 6.50
C LYS A 140 -8.83 -4.65 7.54
N LEU A 141 -9.58 -3.58 7.38
CA LEU A 141 -9.66 -2.50 8.35
C LEU A 141 -10.85 -2.77 9.27
N ASP A 142 -10.64 -2.61 10.57
CA ASP A 142 -11.68 -2.76 11.58
C ASP A 142 -12.32 -1.41 11.90
N GLY A 143 -13.63 -1.43 12.17
CA GLY A 143 -14.41 -0.24 12.52
C GLY A 143 -14.38 0.84 11.43
N GLU A 144 -14.05 2.07 11.84
CA GLU A 144 -13.97 3.27 10.97
C GLU A 144 -12.52 3.59 10.54
N ALA A 145 -11.57 2.66 10.71
CA ALA A 145 -10.19 2.88 10.31
C ALA A 145 -10.06 3.03 8.78
N ILE A 146 -9.20 3.95 8.34
CA ILE A 146 -8.91 4.19 6.93
C ILE A 146 -7.41 4.23 6.68
N VAL A 147 -7.00 3.88 5.47
CA VAL A 147 -5.65 4.15 4.99
C VAL A 147 -5.47 5.66 4.86
N SER A 148 -4.47 6.19 5.56
CA SER A 148 -4.13 7.62 5.53
C SER A 148 -3.06 7.94 4.51
N THR A 149 -2.06 7.07 4.34
CA THR A 149 -0.97 7.29 3.40
C THR A 149 -0.31 5.97 2.96
N MET A 150 0.49 6.06 1.90
CA MET A 150 1.36 4.98 1.43
C MET A 150 2.76 5.51 1.12
N ALA A 151 3.76 4.65 1.23
CA ALA A 151 5.13 4.92 0.83
C ALA A 151 5.69 3.73 0.04
N LYS A 152 6.44 4.03 -1.01
CA LYS A 152 7.29 3.06 -1.71
C LYS A 152 8.65 3.07 -1.02
N VAL A 153 9.11 1.90 -0.57
CA VAL A 153 10.37 1.72 0.14
C VAL A 153 11.22 0.65 -0.54
N GLU A 154 12.53 0.68 -0.30
CA GLU A 154 13.43 -0.37 -0.77
C GLU A 154 13.02 -1.71 -0.15
N ARG A 155 13.12 -2.80 -0.91
CA ARG A 155 12.72 -4.13 -0.42
C ARG A 155 13.60 -4.56 0.74
N GLU A 156 12.94 -5.03 1.79
CA GLU A 156 13.60 -5.71 2.89
C GLU A 156 13.46 -7.22 2.66
N GLU A 157 14.54 -7.96 2.94
CA GLU A 157 14.47 -9.41 3.02
C GLU A 157 13.61 -9.79 4.23
N ASP A 158 12.80 -10.82 4.10
CA ASP A 158 11.72 -11.18 5.02
C ASP A 158 12.16 -11.25 6.49
N GLU A 159 11.93 -10.16 7.24
CA GLU A 159 11.60 -10.27 8.66
C GLU A 159 10.07 -10.27 8.75
N GLU A 160 9.50 -11.36 9.27
CA GLU A 160 8.07 -11.43 9.58
C GLU A 160 7.68 -10.26 10.49
N VAL A 161 7.03 -9.23 9.94
CA VAL A 161 6.51 -8.12 10.74
C VAL A 161 5.22 -8.59 11.43
N VAL A 162 5.37 -9.04 12.68
CA VAL A 162 4.26 -9.27 13.60
C VAL A 162 3.59 -7.92 13.89
N VAL A 163 2.32 -7.79 13.50
CA VAL A 163 1.51 -6.62 13.86
C VAL A 163 1.21 -6.73 15.36
N ALA A 164 1.86 -5.90 16.18
CA ALA A 164 1.44 -5.74 17.57
C ALA A 164 0.07 -5.05 17.60
N PRO A 165 -0.98 -5.63 18.21
CA PRO A 165 -2.18 -4.87 18.52
C PRO A 165 -1.82 -3.83 19.58
N LEU A 166 -1.82 -2.55 19.21
CA LEU A 166 -1.86 -1.45 20.18
C LEU A 166 -3.26 -1.41 20.79
N ASN A 167 -3.50 -2.30 21.75
CA ASN A 167 -4.67 -2.22 22.62
C ASN A 167 -4.31 -2.74 24.01
N GLU A 168 -3.49 -1.97 24.73
CA GLU A 168 -3.52 -2.00 26.18
C GLU A 168 -4.48 -0.92 26.64
N GLU A 169 -5.58 -1.37 27.24
CA GLU A 169 -6.40 -0.56 28.12
C GLU A 169 -5.48 0.03 29.20
N ILE A 170 -5.29 1.36 29.18
CA ILE A 170 -4.61 2.06 30.25
C ILE A 170 -5.60 2.16 31.40
N ASP A 171 -5.51 1.22 32.35
CA ASP A 171 -6.05 1.38 33.70
C ASP A 171 -4.91 1.46 34.73
N SER A 172 -4.79 2.65 35.31
CA SER A 172 -4.19 3.05 36.59
C SER A 172 -2.74 2.67 36.99
N GLU A 173 -1.96 3.75 37.19
CA GLU A 173 -1.04 4.02 38.32
C GLU A 173 0.29 3.26 38.46
N GLY A 174 1.40 4.00 38.36
CA GLY A 174 2.70 3.61 38.93
C GLY A 174 3.91 4.29 38.29
N GLU A 175 4.70 5.01 39.07
CA GLU A 175 5.83 5.85 38.68
C GLU A 175 7.11 5.10 38.21
N ASN A 176 7.87 5.83 37.37
CA ASN A 176 9.34 5.89 37.24
C ASN A 176 10.16 4.88 36.42
N ASP A 177 11.10 5.53 35.72
CA ASP A 177 12.45 5.12 35.29
C ASP A 177 12.68 4.47 33.92
N ALA A 178 13.16 5.36 33.03
CA ALA A 178 14.47 5.34 32.37
C ALA A 178 14.78 4.34 31.23
N LEU A 179 15.28 4.97 30.16
CA LEU A 179 16.13 4.41 29.10
C LEU A 179 17.15 3.38 29.61
N GLU A 180 17.39 2.31 28.85
CA GLU A 180 18.61 2.09 28.04
C GLU A 180 18.61 0.70 27.37
N ALA A 181 18.70 0.71 26.03
CA ALA A 181 19.71 0.04 25.19
C ALA A 181 20.15 -1.44 25.39
N PHE A 182 20.20 -2.13 24.23
CA PHE A 182 21.22 -3.09 23.74
C PHE A 182 21.11 -4.61 24.02
N ASP A 183 20.85 -5.33 22.92
CA ASP A 183 21.77 -6.31 22.27
C ASP A 183 22.02 -7.69 22.93
N ALA A 184 21.62 -8.76 22.23
CA ALA A 184 22.27 -10.08 22.26
C ALA A 184 21.80 -11.01 21.10
N THR A 185 22.50 -10.92 19.97
CA THR A 185 23.18 -12.00 19.22
C THR A 185 22.55 -13.40 19.01
N GLU A 186 22.48 -13.76 17.72
CA GLU A 186 22.69 -15.06 17.04
C GLU A 186 22.87 -16.35 17.86
N GLN A 187 22.12 -17.41 17.50
CA GLN A 187 22.65 -18.61 16.80
C GLN A 187 21.61 -19.74 16.64
N ALA A 188 21.71 -20.43 15.48
CA ALA A 188 21.22 -21.78 15.14
C ALA A 188 19.69 -21.92 14.90
N ASN A 189 19.17 -22.72 13.96
CA ASN A 189 19.72 -23.86 13.24
C ASN A 189 18.83 -24.16 12.01
N THR A 190 19.39 -24.80 10.99
CA THR A 190 18.66 -25.37 9.85
C THR A 190 17.65 -26.44 10.29
N LEU A 191 16.38 -26.32 9.91
CA LEU A 191 15.43 -27.44 9.86
C LEU A 191 14.53 -27.38 8.62
N ASP A 192 14.31 -28.59 8.09
CA ASP A 192 13.67 -28.98 6.84
C ASP A 192 12.17 -28.58 6.81
N THR A 193 11.74 -27.94 5.72
CA THR A 193 10.43 -27.30 5.52
C THR A 193 9.27 -28.29 5.38
N THR A 194 9.53 -29.59 5.48
CA THR A 194 8.54 -30.64 5.27
C THR A 194 7.87 -31.06 6.58
N GLU A 195 8.51 -30.89 7.74
CA GLU A 195 7.94 -31.26 9.05
C GLU A 195 6.98 -30.19 9.62
N THR A 196 7.06 -28.95 9.13
CA THR A 196 6.22 -27.84 9.62
C THR A 196 4.76 -27.95 9.17
N TYR A 197 4.49 -28.49 7.97
CA TYR A 197 3.12 -28.69 7.50
C TYR A 197 2.42 -29.86 8.20
N GLU A 198 3.15 -30.94 8.55
CA GLU A 198 2.56 -32.06 9.32
C GLU A 198 2.27 -31.69 10.79
N MET A 199 2.93 -30.66 11.33
CA MET A 199 2.69 -30.16 12.68
C MET A 199 1.52 -29.18 12.72
N ALA A 200 1.33 -28.36 11.68
CA ALA A 200 0.20 -27.45 11.55
C ALA A 200 -1.15 -28.19 11.40
N ASP A 201 -1.19 -29.28 10.62
CA ASP A 201 -2.41 -30.10 10.48
C ASP A 201 -2.74 -30.85 11.78
N LYS A 202 -1.74 -31.33 12.53
CA LYS A 202 -1.98 -31.97 13.85
C LYS A 202 -2.43 -30.99 14.92
N LEU A 203 -2.04 -29.72 14.82
CA LEU A 203 -2.46 -28.65 15.73
C LEU A 203 -3.87 -28.14 15.39
N SER A 204 -4.27 -28.13 14.12
CA SER A 204 -5.68 -27.85 13.76
C SER A 204 -6.61 -28.97 14.19
N ASP A 205 -6.20 -30.23 14.00
CA ASP A 205 -6.99 -31.39 14.42
C ASP A 205 -7.14 -31.46 15.95
N PHE A 206 -6.13 -31.03 16.71
CA PHE A 206 -6.19 -30.96 18.17
C PHE A 206 -6.99 -29.75 18.68
N ALA A 207 -7.01 -28.64 17.94
CA ALA A 207 -7.80 -27.45 18.29
C ALA A 207 -9.31 -27.68 18.04
N ASP A 208 -9.67 -28.44 17.01
CA ASP A 208 -11.06 -28.83 16.77
C ASP A 208 -11.57 -29.81 17.84
N GLU A 209 -10.71 -30.69 18.37
CA GLU A 209 -11.07 -31.62 19.45
C GLU A 209 -11.26 -30.92 20.81
N LEU A 210 -10.56 -29.79 21.06
CA LEU A 210 -10.73 -28.99 22.27
C LEU A 210 -12.01 -28.12 22.26
N LEU A 211 -12.51 -27.75 21.08
CA LEU A 211 -13.71 -26.91 20.95
C LEU A 211 -15.01 -27.72 21.13
N ASP A 212 -14.97 -29.04 20.90
CA ASP A 212 -16.12 -29.93 21.14
C ASP A 212 -16.31 -30.30 22.62
N GLU A 213 -15.29 -30.16 23.49
CA GLU A 213 -15.42 -30.45 24.92
C GLU A 213 -16.04 -29.30 25.73
N GLU A 214 -15.88 -28.03 25.32
CA GLU A 214 -16.44 -26.87 26.04
C GLU A 214 -17.96 -26.69 25.88
N ASP A 215 -18.58 -27.28 24.86
CA ASP A 215 -20.05 -27.23 24.66
C ASP A 215 -20.81 -28.32 25.47
N SER A 216 -20.12 -29.09 26.32
CA SER A 216 -20.70 -30.24 27.02
C SER A 216 -20.93 -30.10 28.54
N GLU A 217 -20.57 -28.98 29.16
CA GLU A 217 -20.93 -28.70 30.57
C GLU A 217 -21.99 -27.60 30.68
N GLU A 218 -23.25 -28.01 30.50
CA GLU A 218 -24.46 -27.36 31.02
C GLU A 218 -24.68 -27.72 32.50
#